data_AF-A0A1A2H4Y6-F1
#
_entry.id   AF-A0A1A2H4Y6-F1
#
_cell.length_a   1.000
_cell.length_b   1.000
_cell.length_c   1.000
_cell.angle_alpha   90.00
_cell.angle_beta   90.00
_cell.angle_gamma   90.00
#
_symmetry.space_group_name_H-M   'P 1'
#
loop_
_entity.id
_entity.type
_entity.pdbx_description
1 polymer ?
#
loop_
_entity_poly.entity_id
_entity_poly.type
_entity_poly.pdbx_seq_one_letter_code
_entity_poly.pdbx_strand_id
1 'polypeptide(L)'
;MKWTLNPVLAWRRTQGRFRDPLFVFQMGKVGSTTHEETLEARYRYYHLHDREDFYAKYEPYRVGRRAKRVEYFDIITATRDPLARKVSCFFQNLAVTRTTPDAAVYPFCFDSEDAARNAGMDELTARFHAWDEGIAEATEWFDRHFEPATGIRIYDHGFDPEKGWQIFREGKWRVLVLRFEDIEKNHLDAINEFVVGRYGESSRVERLWPANLSSRKWYFDLMKDFLQEIQFSATDIEAAYGTPYARYFYTEQELATMRSRWRKSPATIAAEDRNPPGRHR
;
A
#
# COMPACT_ATOMS: atom_id res chain seq x y z
N MET A 1 -0.74 -9.01 -20.10
CA MET A 1 -1.10 -10.29 -20.73
C MET A 1 -2.19 -10.92 -19.88
N LYS A 2 -3.42 -11.14 -20.39
CA LYS A 2 -4.52 -11.67 -19.58
C LYS A 2 -4.16 -13.09 -19.10
N TRP A 3 -3.96 -13.22 -17.79
CA TRP A 3 -3.49 -14.38 -17.04
C TRP A 3 -4.41 -15.61 -17.06
N THR A 4 -5.52 -15.55 -17.79
CA THR A 4 -6.57 -16.56 -17.82
C THR A 4 -6.19 -17.86 -18.54
N LEU A 5 -4.98 -17.96 -19.11
CA LEU A 5 -4.54 -19.10 -19.92
C LEU A 5 -3.41 -19.93 -19.30
N ASN A 6 -2.93 -19.64 -18.08
CA ASN A 6 -1.91 -20.48 -17.43
C ASN A 6 -2.57 -21.62 -16.63
N PRO A 7 -2.45 -22.89 -17.06
CA PRO A 7 -3.13 -24.03 -16.44
C PRO A 7 -2.66 -24.31 -15.00
N VAL A 8 -1.39 -24.03 -14.68
CA VAL A 8 -0.86 -24.19 -13.32
C VAL A 8 -1.50 -23.17 -12.37
N LEU A 9 -1.69 -21.93 -12.84
CA LEU A 9 -2.32 -20.88 -12.03
C LEU A 9 -3.82 -21.10 -11.88
N ALA A 10 -4.49 -21.58 -12.93
CA ALA A 10 -5.88 -21.99 -12.86
C ALA A 10 -6.08 -23.14 -11.84
N TRP A 11 -5.21 -24.14 -11.84
CA TRP A 11 -5.25 -25.25 -10.88
C TRP A 11 -5.02 -24.77 -9.44
N ARG A 12 -3.98 -23.94 -9.21
CA ARG A 12 -3.70 -23.40 -7.87
C ARG A 12 -4.82 -22.50 -7.34
N ARG A 13 -5.42 -21.65 -8.19
CA ARG A 13 -6.61 -20.86 -7.84
C ARG A 13 -7.80 -21.75 -7.46
N THR A 14 -8.00 -22.85 -8.19
CA THR A 14 -9.06 -23.82 -7.90
C THR A 14 -8.85 -24.47 -6.54
N GLN A 15 -7.62 -24.88 -6.21
CA GLN A 15 -7.29 -25.41 -4.88
C GLN A 15 -7.45 -24.33 -3.78
N GLY A 16 -7.01 -23.10 -4.05
CA GLY A 16 -7.11 -21.97 -3.14
C GLY A 16 -8.55 -21.63 -2.74
N ARG A 17 -9.54 -21.83 -3.61
CA ARG A 17 -10.98 -21.59 -3.32
C ARG A 17 -11.51 -22.39 -2.13
N PHE A 18 -10.91 -23.55 -1.83
CA PHE A 18 -11.31 -24.40 -0.71
C PHE A 18 -10.59 -24.04 0.60
N ARG A 19 -9.57 -23.17 0.54
CA ARG A 19 -8.87 -22.66 1.73
C ARG A 19 -9.65 -21.52 2.40
N ASP A 20 -9.26 -21.22 3.63
CA ASP A 20 -9.73 -20.01 4.31
C ASP A 20 -9.20 -18.79 3.56
N PRO A 21 -10.03 -17.73 3.41
CA PRO A 21 -9.65 -16.54 2.69
C PRO A 21 -8.55 -15.79 3.45
N LEU A 22 -7.60 -15.27 2.68
CA LEU A 22 -6.70 -14.21 3.12
C LEU A 22 -7.37 -12.87 2.79
N PHE A 23 -7.68 -12.09 3.82
CA PHE A 23 -8.19 -10.75 3.66
C PHE A 23 -7.02 -9.78 3.57
N VAL A 24 -6.73 -9.27 2.37
CA VAL A 24 -5.80 -8.17 2.20
C VAL A 24 -6.59 -6.89 2.40
N PHE A 25 -6.60 -6.43 3.64
CA PHE A 25 -7.37 -5.30 4.10
C PHE A 25 -6.42 -4.16 4.43
N GLN A 26 -6.27 -3.24 3.49
CA GLN A 26 -5.23 -2.23 3.54
C GLN A 26 -5.67 -0.98 2.80
N MET A 27 -5.11 0.14 3.22
CA MET A 27 -5.29 1.41 2.55
C MET A 27 -4.78 1.38 1.10
N GLY A 28 -5.30 2.25 0.25
CA GLY A 28 -4.84 2.34 -1.14
C GLY A 28 -3.35 2.69 -1.23
N LYS A 29 -2.69 2.22 -2.31
CA LYS A 29 -1.36 2.70 -2.73
C LYS A 29 -0.19 2.35 -1.79
N VAL A 30 -0.30 1.25 -1.07
CA VAL A 30 0.75 0.66 -0.21
C VAL A 30 1.51 -0.50 -0.86
N GLY A 31 1.55 -0.56 -2.20
CA GLY A 31 2.33 -1.57 -2.92
C GLY A 31 1.70 -2.97 -2.96
N SER A 32 0.38 -3.06 -2.87
CA SER A 32 -0.38 -4.33 -2.92
C SER A 32 0.04 -5.24 -4.06
N THR A 33 0.32 -4.66 -5.23
CA THR A 33 0.65 -5.38 -6.46
C THR A 33 1.84 -6.33 -6.28
N THR A 34 2.76 -6.01 -5.36
CA THR A 34 3.98 -6.79 -5.12
C THR A 34 3.70 -8.18 -4.51
N HIS A 35 2.62 -8.33 -3.74
CA HIS A 35 2.21 -9.63 -3.21
C HIS A 35 0.89 -10.14 -3.79
N GLU A 36 0.06 -9.27 -4.37
CA GLU A 36 -1.26 -9.60 -4.89
C GLU A 36 -1.23 -10.74 -5.91
N GLU A 37 -0.40 -10.64 -6.95
CA GLU A 37 -0.32 -11.71 -7.97
C GLU A 37 0.14 -13.04 -7.35
N THR A 38 1.08 -12.97 -6.40
CA THR A 38 1.64 -14.13 -5.71
C THR A 38 0.59 -14.83 -4.84
N LEU A 39 -0.19 -14.06 -4.09
CA LEU A 39 -1.21 -14.58 -3.17
C LEU A 39 -2.46 -15.03 -3.92
N GLU A 40 -2.96 -14.24 -4.88
CA GLU A 40 -4.15 -14.56 -5.68
C GLU A 40 -3.95 -15.83 -6.51
N ALA A 41 -2.71 -16.14 -6.90
CA ALA A 41 -2.40 -17.40 -7.58
C ALA A 41 -2.53 -18.64 -6.69
N ARG A 42 -2.49 -18.52 -5.36
CA ARG A 42 -2.34 -19.65 -4.42
C ARG A 42 -3.45 -19.76 -3.39
N TYR A 43 -4.13 -18.66 -3.07
CA TYR A 43 -5.08 -18.58 -1.99
C TYR A 43 -6.40 -17.98 -2.45
N ARG A 44 -7.48 -18.27 -1.72
CA ARG A 44 -8.68 -17.44 -1.80
C ARG A 44 -8.33 -16.07 -1.24
N TYR A 45 -8.41 -15.06 -2.08
CA TYR A 45 -7.84 -13.74 -1.82
C TYR A 45 -8.93 -12.67 -1.99
N TYR A 46 -9.03 -11.77 -1.02
CA TYR A 46 -9.90 -10.59 -1.10
C TYR A 46 -9.06 -9.34 -0.83
N HIS A 47 -9.02 -8.43 -1.79
CA HIS A 47 -8.34 -7.15 -1.66
C HIS A 47 -9.37 -6.06 -1.39
N LEU A 48 -9.22 -5.37 -0.27
CA LEU A 48 -10.26 -4.56 0.35
C LEU A 48 -9.62 -3.27 0.88
N HIS A 49 -10.24 -2.13 0.57
CA HIS A 49 -9.68 -0.81 0.90
C HIS A 49 -10.46 -0.05 1.97
N ASP A 50 -11.69 -0.44 2.23
CA ASP A 50 -12.54 0.17 3.25
C ASP A 50 -13.32 -0.91 4.03
N ARG A 51 -13.99 -0.46 5.10
CA ARG A 51 -14.69 -1.34 6.04
C ARG A 51 -15.97 -1.92 5.42
N GLU A 52 -16.63 -1.18 4.55
CA GLU A 52 -17.86 -1.60 3.88
C GLU A 52 -17.58 -2.80 2.96
N ASP A 53 -16.56 -2.69 2.12
CA ASP A 53 -16.04 -3.78 1.28
C ASP A 53 -15.59 -4.96 2.13
N PHE A 54 -14.89 -4.68 3.24
CA PHE A 54 -14.45 -5.71 4.17
C PHE A 54 -15.63 -6.52 4.71
N TYR A 55 -16.65 -5.86 5.25
CA TYR A 55 -17.84 -6.53 5.76
C TYR A 55 -18.59 -7.30 4.68
N ALA A 56 -18.70 -6.75 3.47
CA ALA A 56 -19.38 -7.41 2.36
C ALA A 56 -18.73 -8.76 1.98
N LYS A 57 -17.42 -8.93 2.19
CA LYS A 57 -16.73 -10.21 1.98
C LYS A 57 -16.63 -11.07 3.25
N TYR A 58 -16.37 -10.44 4.39
CA TYR A 58 -16.17 -11.13 5.65
C TYR A 58 -17.45 -11.77 6.18
N GLU A 59 -18.57 -11.05 6.15
CA GLU A 59 -19.80 -11.46 6.84
C GLU A 59 -20.42 -12.76 6.28
N PRO A 60 -20.57 -12.93 4.95
CA PRO A 60 -21.04 -14.20 4.39
C PRO A 60 -20.13 -15.37 4.75
N TYR A 61 -18.81 -15.13 4.82
CA TYR A 61 -17.83 -16.15 5.17
C TYR A 61 -17.89 -16.51 6.66
N ARG A 62 -18.03 -15.52 7.55
CA ARG A 62 -18.19 -15.70 8.99
C ARG A 62 -19.40 -16.58 9.32
N VAL A 63 -20.55 -16.29 8.72
CA VAL A 63 -21.80 -17.05 8.93
C VAL A 63 -21.64 -18.50 8.49
N GLY A 64 -21.10 -18.74 7.30
CA GLY A 64 -20.90 -20.10 6.78
C GLY A 64 -19.87 -20.94 7.55
N ARG A 65 -18.98 -20.30 8.33
CA ARG A 65 -17.89 -20.98 9.07
C ARG A 65 -18.13 -21.12 10.57
N ARG A 66 -19.17 -20.52 11.15
CA ARG A 66 -19.59 -20.78 12.55
C ARG A 66 -19.83 -22.28 12.80
N ALA A 67 -20.21 -23.02 11.76
CA ALA A 67 -20.40 -24.48 11.78
C ALA A 67 -19.10 -25.31 11.74
N LYS A 68 -17.94 -24.72 11.40
CA LYS A 68 -16.67 -25.43 11.13
C LYS A 68 -15.54 -25.16 12.15
N ARG A 69 -15.83 -24.48 13.28
CA ARG A 69 -14.84 -24.16 14.35
C ARG A 69 -13.54 -23.52 13.82
N VAL A 70 -13.66 -22.51 12.95
CA VAL A 70 -12.48 -21.71 12.55
C VAL A 70 -11.93 -20.98 13.78
N GLU A 71 -10.64 -21.19 14.07
CA GLU A 71 -9.96 -20.63 15.25
C GLU A 71 -9.72 -19.12 15.09
N TYR A 72 -9.34 -18.67 13.88
CA TYR A 72 -9.08 -17.27 13.55
C TYR A 72 -9.16 -17.04 12.02
N PHE A 73 -9.27 -15.77 11.62
CA PHE A 73 -9.23 -15.29 10.24
C PHE A 73 -7.93 -14.52 9.99
N ASP A 74 -7.41 -14.62 8.77
CA ASP A 74 -6.12 -14.04 8.40
C ASP A 74 -6.31 -12.71 7.67
N ILE A 75 -5.67 -11.66 8.19
CA ILE A 75 -5.58 -10.34 7.57
C ILE A 75 -4.12 -10.04 7.20
N ILE A 76 -3.91 -9.51 5.99
CA ILE A 76 -2.66 -8.85 5.61
C ILE A 76 -3.00 -7.38 5.39
N THR A 77 -2.24 -6.49 6.03
CA THR A 77 -2.35 -5.06 5.87
C THR A 77 -0.98 -4.43 5.64
N ALA A 78 -0.95 -3.21 5.13
CA ALA A 78 0.31 -2.53 4.87
C ALA A 78 0.24 -1.02 5.10
N THR A 79 1.42 -0.45 5.33
CA THR A 79 1.67 0.97 5.63
C THR A 79 2.65 1.55 4.63
N ARG A 80 2.68 2.88 4.53
CA ARG A 80 3.56 3.62 3.61
C ARG A 80 3.70 5.07 4.09
N ASP A 81 4.82 5.72 3.75
CA ASP A 81 5.03 7.15 3.97
C ASP A 81 3.77 7.92 3.53
N PRO A 82 3.08 8.63 4.45
CA PRO A 82 1.84 9.33 4.16
C PRO A 82 1.93 10.27 2.96
N LEU A 83 3.04 11.02 2.82
CA LEU A 83 3.21 11.97 1.72
C LEU A 83 3.50 11.25 0.39
N ALA A 84 4.34 10.21 0.41
CA ALA A 84 4.56 9.37 -0.77
C ALA A 84 3.28 8.69 -1.24
N ARG A 85 2.43 8.26 -0.30
CA ARG A 85 1.13 7.65 -0.58
C ARG A 85 0.14 8.69 -1.12
N LYS A 86 0.10 9.92 -0.57
CA LYS A 86 -0.68 11.04 -1.11
C LYS A 86 -0.32 11.30 -2.57
N VAL A 87 0.96 11.49 -2.90
CA VAL A 87 1.42 11.67 -4.29
C VAL A 87 1.00 10.49 -5.16
N SER A 88 1.21 9.26 -4.69
CA SER A 88 0.85 8.07 -5.47
C SER A 88 -0.66 8.00 -5.75
N CYS A 89 -1.50 8.35 -4.78
CA CYS A 89 -2.95 8.37 -4.89
C CYS A 89 -3.44 9.45 -5.85
N PHE A 90 -2.89 10.67 -5.72
CA PHE A 90 -3.16 11.79 -6.63
C PHE A 90 -2.98 11.37 -8.09
N PHE A 91 -1.82 10.79 -8.44
CA PHE A 91 -1.55 10.35 -9.81
C PHE A 91 -2.40 9.16 -10.28
N GLN A 92 -2.74 8.25 -9.38
CA GLN A 92 -3.62 7.11 -9.72
C GLN A 92 -5.00 7.54 -10.13
N ASN A 93 -5.49 8.59 -9.49
CA ASN A 93 -6.83 9.12 -9.67
C ASN A 93 -6.79 10.45 -10.41
N LEU A 94 -5.70 10.76 -11.12
CA LEU A 94 -5.53 12.08 -11.74
C LEU A 94 -6.55 12.35 -12.83
N ALA A 95 -7.10 11.31 -13.46
CA ALA A 95 -8.10 11.44 -14.50
C ALA A 95 -9.27 10.48 -14.30
N VAL A 96 -10.46 10.89 -14.73
CA VAL A 96 -11.59 9.99 -14.90
C VAL A 96 -11.25 8.97 -15.97
N THR A 97 -11.46 7.69 -15.66
CA THR A 97 -11.26 6.57 -16.59
C THR A 97 -12.60 5.88 -16.84
N ARG A 98 -12.69 5.08 -17.91
CA ARG A 98 -13.87 4.22 -18.19
C ARG A 98 -14.23 3.27 -17.03
N THR A 99 -13.33 3.07 -16.09
CA THR A 99 -13.48 2.19 -14.93
C THR A 99 -13.65 2.95 -13.61
N THR A 100 -13.59 4.28 -13.61
CA THR A 100 -13.80 5.10 -12.40
C THR A 100 -15.30 5.30 -12.21
N PRO A 101 -15.91 4.79 -11.13
CA PRO A 101 -17.31 5.12 -10.80
C PRO A 101 -17.45 6.60 -10.48
N ASP A 102 -18.58 7.23 -10.81
CA ASP A 102 -18.84 8.65 -10.53
C ASP A 102 -18.65 9.02 -9.05
N ALA A 103 -18.96 8.10 -8.12
CA ALA A 103 -18.81 8.28 -6.68
C ALA A 103 -17.34 8.26 -6.18
N ALA A 104 -16.37 7.93 -7.03
CA ALA A 104 -14.94 7.85 -6.71
C ALA A 104 -14.11 8.97 -7.38
N VAL A 105 -14.78 9.97 -7.96
CA VAL A 105 -14.12 11.10 -8.62
C VAL A 105 -13.64 12.08 -7.54
N TYR A 106 -12.32 12.23 -7.45
CA TYR A 106 -11.70 13.19 -6.55
C TYR A 106 -11.86 14.62 -7.10
N PRO A 107 -11.91 15.65 -6.23
CA PRO A 107 -12.05 17.04 -6.67
C PRO A 107 -10.91 17.52 -7.55
N PHE A 108 -9.75 16.86 -7.49
CA PHE A 108 -8.59 17.18 -8.32
C PHE A 108 -8.59 16.50 -9.70
N CYS A 109 -9.50 15.56 -9.97
CA CYS A 109 -9.52 14.80 -11.21
C CYS A 109 -9.66 15.71 -12.45
N PHE A 110 -8.96 15.33 -13.51
CA PHE A 110 -9.21 15.79 -14.87
C PHE A 110 -10.27 14.91 -15.54
N ASP A 111 -10.97 15.45 -16.53
CA ASP A 111 -12.02 14.73 -17.26
C ASP A 111 -11.48 13.57 -18.11
N SER A 112 -10.18 13.57 -18.43
CA SER A 112 -9.53 12.51 -19.20
C SER A 112 -8.02 12.43 -18.96
N GLU A 113 -7.41 11.28 -19.31
CA GLU A 113 -5.95 11.10 -19.26
C GLU A 113 -5.22 12.11 -20.16
N ASP A 114 -5.80 12.46 -21.30
CA ASP A 114 -5.20 13.43 -22.23
C ASP A 114 -5.24 14.85 -21.67
N ALA A 115 -6.32 15.23 -20.98
CA ALA A 115 -6.36 16.51 -20.27
C ALA A 115 -5.29 16.56 -19.16
N ALA A 116 -5.16 15.49 -18.37
CA ALA A 116 -4.14 15.40 -17.32
C ALA A 116 -2.70 15.44 -17.87
N ARG A 117 -2.42 14.77 -19.00
CA ARG A 117 -1.08 14.77 -19.63
C ARG A 117 -0.67 16.14 -20.16
N ASN A 118 -1.65 16.95 -20.58
CA ASN A 118 -1.40 18.28 -21.14
C ASN A 118 -1.46 19.39 -20.07
N ALA A 119 -1.76 19.06 -18.81
CA ALA A 119 -1.76 20.00 -17.72
C ALA A 119 -0.33 20.48 -17.40
N GLY A 120 -0.19 21.77 -17.10
CA GLY A 120 1.08 22.34 -16.65
C GLY A 120 1.40 21.95 -15.20
N MET A 121 2.68 21.98 -14.83
CA MET A 121 3.12 21.59 -13.48
C MET A 121 2.52 22.47 -12.37
N ASP A 122 2.32 23.76 -12.64
CA ASP A 122 1.66 24.68 -11.71
C ASP A 122 0.21 24.27 -11.42
N GLU A 123 -0.52 23.81 -12.44
CA GLU A 123 -1.90 23.34 -12.28
C GLU A 123 -1.94 22.04 -11.47
N LEU A 124 -1.05 21.09 -11.78
CA LEU A 124 -0.93 19.82 -11.04
C LEU A 124 -0.62 20.09 -9.56
N THR A 125 0.31 21.02 -9.30
CA THR A 125 0.72 21.43 -7.95
C THR A 125 -0.44 22.10 -7.21
N ALA A 126 -1.16 23.02 -7.86
CA ALA A 126 -2.31 23.68 -7.27
C ALA A 126 -3.43 22.67 -6.90
N ARG A 127 -3.75 21.74 -7.81
CA ARG A 127 -4.74 20.67 -7.57
C ARG A 127 -4.31 19.72 -6.45
N PHE A 128 -3.01 19.39 -6.39
CA PHE A 128 -2.45 18.54 -5.35
C PHE A 128 -2.55 19.18 -3.96
N HIS A 129 -2.23 20.47 -3.84
CA HIS A 129 -2.34 21.20 -2.58
C HIS A 129 -3.78 21.48 -2.17
N ALA A 130 -4.69 21.68 -3.12
CA ALA A 130 -6.11 21.84 -2.82
C ALA A 130 -6.79 20.56 -2.30
N TRP A 131 -6.12 19.41 -2.38
CA TRP A 131 -6.62 18.16 -1.83
C TRP A 131 -6.18 17.98 -0.36
N ASP A 132 -7.01 18.48 0.53
CA ASP A 132 -6.75 18.47 1.98
C ASP A 132 -6.82 17.06 2.60
N GLU A 133 -7.76 16.23 2.15
CA GLU A 133 -8.00 14.89 2.71
C GLU A 133 -6.86 13.88 2.46
N GLY A 134 -5.97 14.14 1.49
CA GLY A 134 -4.99 13.13 1.05
C GLY A 134 -3.99 12.70 2.11
N ILE A 135 -3.72 13.53 3.13
CA ILE A 135 -2.89 13.13 4.28
C ILE A 135 -3.72 12.29 5.26
N ALA A 136 -4.93 12.75 5.60
CA ALA A 136 -5.82 12.07 6.55
C ALA A 136 -6.25 10.69 6.04
N GLU A 137 -6.49 10.51 4.73
CA GLU A 137 -6.75 9.21 4.10
C GLU A 137 -5.61 8.20 4.29
N ALA A 138 -4.40 8.68 4.57
CA ALA A 138 -3.24 7.85 4.86
C ALA A 138 -3.12 7.57 6.37
N THR A 139 -3.11 8.64 7.16
CA THR A 139 -2.75 8.59 8.58
C THR A 139 -3.89 8.11 9.47
N GLU A 140 -5.15 8.28 9.05
CA GLU A 140 -6.33 7.91 9.82
C GLU A 140 -7.02 6.65 9.30
N TRP A 141 -6.46 5.98 8.28
CA TRP A 141 -7.12 4.82 7.67
C TRP A 141 -7.36 3.68 8.68
N PHE A 142 -6.40 3.45 9.59
CA PHE A 142 -6.56 2.44 10.63
C PHE A 142 -7.72 2.80 11.58
N ASP A 143 -7.83 4.05 11.98
CA ASP A 143 -8.89 4.54 12.86
C ASP A 143 -10.26 4.58 12.17
N ARG A 144 -10.31 4.95 10.88
CA ARG A 144 -11.56 5.08 10.09
C ARG A 144 -12.11 3.74 9.58
N HIS A 145 -11.23 2.79 9.26
CA HIS A 145 -11.63 1.53 8.61
C HIS A 145 -11.19 0.28 9.38
N PHE A 146 -9.90 0.16 9.70
CA PHE A 146 -9.37 -1.08 10.25
C PHE A 146 -9.92 -1.42 11.63
N GLU A 147 -9.82 -0.48 12.57
CA GLU A 147 -10.28 -0.65 13.95
C GLU A 147 -11.81 -0.86 13.99
N PRO A 148 -12.66 -0.07 13.31
CA PRO A 148 -14.10 -0.34 13.26
C PRO A 148 -14.45 -1.72 12.67
N ALA A 149 -13.74 -2.16 11.62
CA ALA A 149 -14.03 -3.44 10.95
C ALA A 149 -13.61 -4.66 11.78
N THR A 150 -12.51 -4.55 12.51
CA THR A 150 -11.85 -5.69 13.17
C THR A 150 -12.03 -5.69 14.69
N GLY A 151 -12.22 -4.52 15.29
CA GLY A 151 -12.11 -4.29 16.74
C GLY A 151 -10.67 -4.18 17.24
N ILE A 152 -9.68 -4.13 16.35
CA ILE A 152 -8.26 -4.07 16.70
C ILE A 152 -7.74 -2.64 16.56
N ARG A 153 -7.22 -2.09 17.64
CA ARG A 153 -6.45 -0.86 17.62
C ARG A 153 -5.00 -1.16 17.31
N ILE A 154 -4.56 -0.88 16.09
CA ILE A 154 -3.25 -1.33 15.59
C ILE A 154 -2.07 -0.85 16.45
N TYR A 155 -2.21 0.33 17.07
CA TYR A 155 -1.19 0.99 17.86
C TYR A 155 -0.95 0.34 19.24
N ASP A 156 -1.82 -0.57 19.66
CA ASP A 156 -1.73 -1.26 20.96
C ASP A 156 -0.88 -2.55 20.87
N HIS A 157 -0.40 -2.89 19.67
CA HIS A 157 0.52 -4.00 19.45
C HIS A 157 1.96 -3.50 19.31
N GLY A 158 2.95 -4.36 19.47
CA GLY A 158 4.33 -4.00 19.17
C GLY A 158 4.58 -4.03 17.67
N PHE A 159 5.14 -2.96 17.10
CA PHE A 159 5.70 -2.95 15.75
C PHE A 159 7.18 -2.56 15.85
N ASP A 160 8.05 -3.33 15.21
CA ASP A 160 9.49 -3.05 15.12
C ASP A 160 9.76 -2.37 13.76
N PRO A 161 10.01 -1.05 13.72
CA PRO A 161 10.28 -0.34 12.48
C PRO A 161 11.57 -0.83 11.80
N GLU A 162 12.57 -1.32 12.52
CA GLU A 162 13.80 -1.84 11.91
C GLU A 162 13.55 -3.16 11.19
N LYS A 163 12.66 -3.98 11.75
CA LYS A 163 12.16 -5.20 11.11
C LYS A 163 11.18 -4.90 9.98
N GLY A 164 10.39 -3.82 10.04
CA GLY A 164 9.50 -3.38 8.97
C GLY A 164 8.24 -4.22 8.75
N TRP A 165 8.01 -5.24 9.58
CA TRP A 165 6.78 -6.02 9.57
C TRP A 165 6.55 -6.74 10.90
N GLN A 166 5.28 -7.07 11.18
CA GLN A 166 4.87 -7.78 12.39
C GLN A 166 3.73 -8.76 12.11
N ILE A 167 3.75 -9.91 12.78
CA ILE A 167 2.60 -10.81 12.89
C ILE A 167 2.11 -10.83 14.33
N PHE A 168 0.81 -10.65 14.54
CA PHE A 168 0.20 -10.78 15.86
C PHE A 168 -1.17 -11.44 15.78
N ARG A 169 -1.73 -11.80 16.94
CA ARG A 169 -3.08 -12.34 17.08
C ARG A 169 -3.85 -11.58 18.13
N GLU A 170 -5.10 -11.28 17.84
CA GLU A 170 -6.05 -10.74 18.79
C GLU A 170 -7.45 -11.28 18.51
N GLY A 171 -8.05 -11.89 19.52
CA GLY A 171 -9.36 -12.53 19.39
C GLY A 171 -9.40 -13.51 18.23
N LYS A 172 -10.25 -13.22 17.24
CA LYS A 172 -10.48 -14.05 16.05
C LYS A 172 -9.57 -13.69 14.87
N TRP A 173 -8.59 -12.81 15.04
CA TRP A 173 -7.78 -12.29 13.95
C TRP A 173 -6.31 -12.67 14.12
N ARG A 174 -5.68 -13.13 13.02
CA ARG A 174 -4.23 -13.13 12.87
C ARG A 174 -3.88 -12.10 11.80
N VAL A 175 -3.07 -11.12 12.17
CA VAL A 175 -2.76 -9.97 11.32
C VAL A 175 -1.28 -9.99 10.97
N LEU A 176 -0.96 -9.84 9.69
CA LEU A 176 0.35 -9.44 9.21
C LEU A 176 0.29 -7.96 8.82
N VAL A 177 1.18 -7.14 9.38
CA VAL A 177 1.38 -5.74 9.01
C VAL A 177 2.71 -5.61 8.31
N LEU A 178 2.74 -4.97 7.15
CA LEU A 178 3.92 -4.78 6.31
C LEU A 178 4.18 -3.29 6.08
N ARG A 179 5.42 -2.84 6.13
CA ARG A 179 5.79 -1.49 5.74
C ARG A 179 6.29 -1.48 4.30
N PHE A 180 5.74 -0.59 3.48
CA PHE A 180 6.05 -0.54 2.05
C PHE A 180 7.52 -0.18 1.80
N GLU A 181 8.12 0.65 2.65
CA GLU A 181 9.52 1.06 2.54
C GLU A 181 10.50 -0.12 2.64
N ASP A 182 10.12 -1.22 3.30
CA ASP A 182 10.96 -2.41 3.50
C ASP A 182 10.69 -3.54 2.50
N ILE A 183 9.91 -3.26 1.44
CA ILE A 183 9.40 -4.30 0.55
C ILE A 183 10.49 -5.13 -0.14
N GLU A 184 11.62 -4.49 -0.48
CA GLU A 184 12.76 -5.16 -1.11
C GLU A 184 13.64 -5.90 -0.10
N LYS A 185 13.55 -5.55 1.19
CA LYS A 185 14.41 -6.07 2.26
C LYS A 185 13.91 -7.40 2.82
N ASN A 186 12.63 -7.50 3.15
CA ASN A 186 12.12 -8.59 4.01
C ASN A 186 10.68 -9.04 3.73
N HIS A 187 10.05 -8.53 2.67
CA HIS A 187 8.64 -8.81 2.41
C HIS A 187 8.37 -10.27 2.07
N LEU A 188 9.28 -10.93 1.35
CA LEU A 188 9.15 -12.36 1.06
C LEU A 188 9.21 -13.19 2.34
N ASP A 189 10.08 -12.82 3.29
CA ASP A 189 10.21 -13.48 4.58
C ASP A 189 8.95 -13.29 5.42
N ALA A 190 8.42 -12.07 5.46
CA ALA A 190 7.17 -11.74 6.16
C ALA A 190 5.97 -12.55 5.63
N ILE A 191 5.81 -12.59 4.30
CA ILE A 191 4.75 -13.39 3.66
C ILE A 191 4.94 -14.88 3.96
N ASN A 192 6.18 -15.38 3.86
CA ASN A 192 6.49 -16.77 4.12
C ASN A 192 6.21 -17.16 5.57
N GLU A 193 6.64 -16.36 6.56
CA GLU A 193 6.35 -16.63 7.97
C GLU A 193 4.83 -16.69 8.21
N PHE A 194 4.08 -15.78 7.60
CA PHE A 194 2.63 -15.75 7.73
C PHE A 194 1.94 -16.96 7.09
N VAL A 195 2.26 -17.31 5.85
CA VAL A 195 1.58 -18.40 5.15
C VAL A 195 2.05 -19.78 5.61
N VAL A 196 3.34 -19.96 5.89
CA VAL A 196 3.89 -21.23 6.42
C VAL A 196 3.32 -21.51 7.80
N GLY A 197 3.23 -20.50 8.67
CA GLY A 197 2.61 -20.64 9.99
C GLY A 197 1.14 -21.09 9.93
N ARG A 198 0.43 -20.85 8.82
CA ARG A 198 -0.98 -21.23 8.62
C ARG A 198 -1.18 -22.54 7.88
N TYR A 199 -0.41 -22.75 6.82
CA TYR A 199 -0.66 -23.77 5.80
C TYR A 199 0.49 -24.78 5.68
N GLY A 200 1.54 -24.64 6.49
CA GLY A 200 2.72 -25.51 6.52
C GLY A 200 3.77 -25.18 5.45
N GLU A 201 4.89 -25.88 5.49
CA GLU A 201 6.08 -25.60 4.66
C GLU A 201 5.80 -25.64 3.15
N SER A 202 4.85 -26.48 2.72
CA SER A 202 4.43 -26.58 1.31
C SER A 202 3.80 -25.29 0.74
N SER A 203 3.44 -24.34 1.62
CA SER A 203 2.86 -23.06 1.24
C SER A 203 3.89 -21.96 0.96
N ARG A 204 5.17 -22.22 1.28
CA ARG A 204 6.28 -21.29 1.04
C ARG A 204 6.31 -20.82 -0.41
N VAL A 205 6.64 -19.55 -0.56
CA VAL A 205 6.86 -18.87 -1.83
C VAL A 205 8.36 -18.64 -1.99
N GLU A 206 8.92 -19.04 -3.13
CA GLU A 206 10.35 -18.89 -3.44
C GLU A 206 10.72 -17.47 -3.86
N ARG A 207 9.77 -16.75 -4.47
CA ARG A 207 9.93 -15.36 -4.90
C ARG A 207 8.59 -14.67 -5.00
N LEU A 208 8.57 -13.38 -4.70
CA LEU A 208 7.47 -12.52 -5.12
C LEU A 208 7.52 -12.39 -6.63
N TRP A 209 6.37 -12.43 -7.29
CA TRP A 209 6.33 -12.09 -8.71
C TRP A 209 6.56 -10.59 -8.89
N PRO A 210 7.51 -10.21 -9.77
CA PRO A 210 7.83 -8.81 -9.99
C PRO A 210 6.65 -8.11 -10.65
N ALA A 211 5.92 -7.35 -9.85
CA ALA A 211 4.89 -6.45 -10.30
C ALA A 211 5.54 -5.11 -10.74
N ASN A 212 6.29 -5.12 -11.85
CA ASN A 212 6.80 -3.90 -12.51
C ASN A 212 5.64 -3.14 -13.20
N LEU A 213 4.63 -2.74 -12.44
CA LEU A 213 3.41 -2.13 -12.91
C LEU A 213 3.46 -0.60 -12.85
N SER A 214 4.25 0.00 -11.96
CA SER A 214 4.29 1.47 -11.81
C SER A 214 4.87 2.18 -13.04
N SER A 215 5.98 1.68 -13.61
CA SER A 215 6.63 2.24 -14.81
C SER A 215 5.82 2.06 -16.10
N ARG A 216 4.78 1.23 -16.08
CA ARG A 216 3.88 1.01 -17.22
C ARG A 216 2.63 1.90 -17.19
N LYS A 217 2.44 2.67 -16.12
CA LYS A 217 1.27 3.53 -15.98
C LYS A 217 1.46 4.77 -16.84
N TRP A 218 0.36 5.23 -17.43
CA TRP A 218 0.38 6.37 -18.34
C TRP A 218 0.92 7.67 -17.71
N TYR A 219 0.82 7.79 -16.39
CA TYR A 219 1.24 8.95 -15.62
C TYR A 219 2.65 8.81 -15.04
N PHE A 220 3.40 7.75 -15.36
CA PHE A 220 4.69 7.46 -14.70
C PHE A 220 5.68 8.62 -14.86
N ASP A 221 5.90 9.09 -16.09
CA ASP A 221 6.83 10.18 -16.37
C ASP A 221 6.34 11.49 -15.74
N LEU A 222 5.04 11.79 -15.84
CA LEU A 222 4.44 12.97 -15.22
C LEU A 222 4.61 12.99 -13.69
N MET A 223 4.41 11.85 -13.02
CA MET A 223 4.63 11.71 -11.58
C MET A 223 6.11 11.86 -11.22
N LYS A 224 7.01 11.34 -12.06
CA LYS A 224 8.46 11.45 -11.85
C LYS A 224 8.90 12.90 -11.92
N ASP A 225 8.42 13.66 -12.89
CA ASP A 225 8.73 15.09 -13.05
C ASP A 225 8.12 15.89 -11.88
N PHE A 226 6.87 15.63 -11.52
CA PHE A 226 6.21 16.25 -10.37
C PHE A 226 6.98 16.03 -9.05
N LEU A 227 7.52 14.83 -8.84
CA LEU A 227 8.33 14.52 -7.65
C LEU A 227 9.63 15.33 -7.56
N GLN A 228 10.13 15.88 -8.67
CA GLN A 228 11.29 16.77 -8.66
C GLN A 228 10.92 18.19 -8.20
N GLU A 229 9.67 18.60 -8.40
CA GLU A 229 9.22 19.99 -8.22
C GLU A 229 8.38 20.20 -6.96
N ILE A 230 7.61 19.19 -6.53
CA ILE A 230 6.67 19.32 -5.42
C ILE A 230 7.38 19.65 -4.10
N GLN A 231 6.81 20.61 -3.38
CA GLN A 231 7.25 21.01 -2.04
C GLN A 231 6.09 20.90 -1.07
N PHE A 232 6.35 20.37 0.11
CA PHE A 232 5.35 20.33 1.17
C PHE A 232 5.57 21.47 2.15
N SER A 233 4.47 22.11 2.56
CA SER A 233 4.56 23.12 3.61
C SER A 233 4.97 22.50 4.94
N ALA A 234 5.50 23.31 5.85
CA ALA A 234 5.79 22.83 7.21
C ALA A 234 4.53 22.26 7.89
N THR A 235 3.36 22.82 7.59
CA THR A 235 2.05 22.35 8.06
C THR A 235 1.72 20.96 7.53
N ASP A 236 1.88 20.72 6.23
CA ASP A 236 1.63 19.40 5.63
C ASP A 236 2.54 18.33 6.21
N ILE A 237 3.82 18.67 6.39
CA ILE A 237 4.82 17.78 6.95
C ILE A 237 4.47 17.39 8.38
N GLU A 238 4.01 18.34 9.20
CA GLU A 238 3.58 18.04 10.57
C GLU A 238 2.26 17.25 10.59
N ALA A 239 1.32 17.58 9.70
CA ALA A 239 0.07 16.82 9.55
C ALA A 239 0.31 15.37 9.13
N ALA A 240 1.39 15.09 8.38
CA ALA A 240 1.78 13.73 8.02
C ALA A 240 2.55 13.01 9.13
N TYR A 241 3.61 13.64 9.64
CA TYR A 241 4.60 12.97 10.50
C TYR A 241 4.44 13.23 12.00
N GLY A 242 3.54 14.13 12.40
CA GLY A 242 3.15 14.36 13.79
C GLY A 242 2.10 13.37 14.31
N THR A 243 1.60 12.48 13.46
CA THR A 243 0.48 11.59 13.75
C THR A 243 0.88 10.33 14.53
N PRO A 244 -0.06 9.70 15.26
CA PRO A 244 0.17 8.37 15.85
C PRO A 244 0.62 7.35 14.82
N TYR A 245 0.03 7.39 13.61
CA TYR A 245 0.43 6.55 12.48
C TYR A 245 1.93 6.62 12.19
N ALA A 246 2.45 7.83 11.94
CA ALA A 246 3.82 8.00 11.52
C ALA A 246 4.80 7.64 12.65
N ARG A 247 4.50 8.05 13.88
CA ARG A 247 5.35 7.77 15.05
C ARG A 247 5.36 6.29 15.45
N TYR A 248 4.33 5.54 15.08
CA TYR A 248 4.23 4.12 15.36
C TYR A 248 4.98 3.26 14.32
N PHE A 249 4.87 3.59 13.03
CA PHE A 249 5.46 2.77 11.96
C PHE A 249 6.89 3.16 11.56
N TYR A 250 7.41 4.31 12.02
CA TYR A 250 8.72 4.82 11.62
C TYR A 250 9.55 5.24 12.82
N THR A 251 10.86 5.04 12.72
CA THR A 251 11.82 5.58 13.70
C THR A 251 11.93 7.10 13.56
N GLU A 252 12.39 7.77 14.62
CA GLU A 252 12.65 9.22 14.58
C GLU A 252 13.68 9.61 13.49
N GLN A 253 14.67 8.74 13.23
CA GLN A 253 15.66 8.96 12.18
C GLN A 253 15.04 8.89 10.78
N GLU A 254 14.14 7.92 10.54
CA GLU A 254 13.39 7.81 9.29
C GLU A 254 12.48 9.01 9.10
N LEU A 255 11.73 9.40 10.13
CA LEU A 255 10.87 10.58 10.08
C LEU A 255 11.68 11.85 9.81
N ALA A 256 12.85 12.02 10.43
CA ALA A 256 13.74 13.16 10.13
C ALA A 256 14.21 13.15 8.67
N THR A 257 14.55 11.98 8.13
CA THR A 257 14.96 11.80 6.73
C THR A 257 13.82 12.13 5.77
N MET A 258 12.61 11.64 6.05
CA MET A 258 11.41 11.94 5.26
C MET A 258 11.07 13.44 5.30
N ARG A 259 11.10 14.06 6.48
CA ARG A 259 10.92 15.53 6.62
C ARG A 259 11.92 16.30 5.77
N SER A 260 13.21 15.91 5.78
CA SER A 260 14.25 16.56 4.98
C SER A 260 13.99 16.38 3.48
N ARG A 261 13.66 15.16 3.04
CA ARG A 261 13.34 14.85 1.64
C ARG A 261 12.24 15.75 1.09
N TRP A 262 11.13 15.89 1.82
CA TRP A 262 9.96 16.64 1.34
C TRP A 262 10.07 18.16 1.52
N ARG A 263 11.12 18.65 2.20
CA ARG A 263 11.45 20.09 2.32
C ARG A 263 12.42 20.59 1.25
N LYS A 264 13.23 19.72 0.64
CA LYS A 264 14.29 20.14 -0.29
C LYS A 264 13.69 20.70 -1.60
N SER A 265 14.16 21.88 -2.02
CA SER A 265 13.97 22.42 -3.38
C SER A 265 14.66 21.55 -4.45
N PRO A 266 14.26 21.63 -5.74
CA PRO A 266 14.78 20.80 -6.85
C PRO A 266 16.29 20.91 -7.14
N ALA A 267 17.06 21.71 -6.40
CA ALA A 267 18.46 21.99 -6.69
C ALA A 267 19.47 21.06 -5.99
N THR A 268 19.08 20.27 -4.98
CA THR A 268 20.06 19.53 -4.16
C THR A 268 20.25 18.07 -4.57
N ILE A 269 19.30 17.45 -5.28
CA ILE A 269 19.39 16.04 -5.69
C ILE A 269 20.46 15.85 -6.77
N ALA A 270 20.67 16.83 -7.65
CA ALA A 270 21.71 16.77 -8.69
C ALA A 270 23.16 16.87 -8.16
N ALA A 271 23.35 17.28 -6.90
CA ALA A 271 24.67 17.43 -6.29
C ALA A 271 25.15 16.16 -5.55
N GLU A 272 24.23 15.33 -5.05
CA GLU A 272 24.58 14.08 -4.34
C GLU A 272 24.91 12.93 -5.32
N ASP A 273 24.47 13.00 -6.59
CA ASP A 273 24.72 11.99 -7.63
C ASP A 273 26.01 12.22 -8.46
N ARG A 274 26.82 13.22 -8.10
CA ARG A 274 28.12 13.51 -8.74
C ARG A 274 29.29 13.27 -7.78
N ASN A 275 29.53 12.01 -7.42
CA ASN A 275 30.84 11.61 -6.92
C ASN A 275 31.75 11.32 -8.14
N PRO A 276 32.94 11.94 -8.27
CA PRO A 276 33.79 11.78 -9.44
C PRO A 276 34.46 10.39 -9.49
N PRO A 277 34.77 9.85 -10.68
CA PRO A 277 35.53 8.61 -10.78
C PRO A 277 36.92 8.81 -10.17
N GLY A 278 37.27 7.92 -9.24
CA GLY A 278 38.56 7.88 -8.58
C GLY A 278 39.71 7.83 -9.58
N ARG A 279 40.73 8.65 -9.33
CA ARG A 279 42.03 8.57 -9.99
C ARG A 279 42.73 7.28 -9.54
N HIS A 280 42.87 6.32 -10.43
CA HIS A 280 43.91 5.30 -10.29
C HIS A 280 45.24 5.90 -10.75
N ARG A 281 46.22 5.88 -9.84
CA ARG A 281 47.64 5.84 -10.18
C ARG A 281 48.07 4.38 -10.24
#